data_AF-A0A978T3R3-F1
#
_entry.id   AF-A0A978T3R3-F1
#
_cell.length_a   1.000
_cell.length_b   1.000
_cell.length_c   1.000
_cell.angle_alpha   90.00
_cell.angle_beta   90.00
_cell.angle_gamma   90.00
#
_symmetry.space_group_name_H-M   'P 1'
#
loop_
_entity.id
_entity.type
_entity.pdbx_description
1 polymer ?
#
loop_
_entity_poly.entity_id
_entity_poly.type
_entity_poly.pdbx_seq_one_letter_code
_entity_poly.pdbx_strand_id
1 'polypeptide(L)'
;MKSNSQSQQAKTLVKPWWNRPLFGSVSLVERIWGFFHRQPLPELALSLHDTELQALADIEPSIRMLDNEQYTPEFLFYMRIRRKIESNLDDYKGLKNFVNIFSFILKHLNHFRTIRRVELDFQGKTQTELYNFIGEQLDIVADPALFRQVALPEIEKLLDIIRNEPTKNALLAYKIALEKITEEPIGLHLLSLFKEYNWPDFSIFATLGEILNRLKKQDLQNLKALVLVAKVYYEQLAKIGQIIGIPSDDSQVIIYAKIIQYIALSNRYENLVYRFEQLLEGLRKWKRHYDTLLEIRGEYPSHKYKLPPSFSQPIPGENIYIKYQEFVTAYKPI
;
A
#
# COMPACT_ATOMS: atom_id res chain seq x y z
N MET A 1 -23.79 -32.90 -55.55
CA MET A 1 -24.70 -33.58 -54.60
C MET A 1 -24.02 -34.87 -54.17
N LYS A 2 -23.64 -35.14 -52.92
CA LYS A 2 -24.05 -34.67 -51.59
C LYS A 2 -22.81 -34.56 -50.69
N SER A 3 -22.83 -33.59 -49.78
CA SER A 3 -21.90 -33.46 -48.66
C SER A 3 -22.12 -34.60 -47.65
N ASN A 4 -21.05 -35.07 -47.01
CA ASN A 4 -21.13 -35.85 -45.78
C ASN A 4 -20.17 -35.23 -44.76
N SER A 5 -20.67 -34.21 -44.07
CA SER A 5 -20.13 -33.69 -42.83
C SER A 5 -20.42 -34.69 -41.70
N GLN A 6 -19.39 -35.38 -41.23
CA GLN A 6 -19.44 -36.13 -39.98
C GLN A 6 -19.44 -35.15 -38.80
N SER A 7 -20.62 -34.87 -38.25
CA SER A 7 -20.76 -34.33 -36.90
C SER A 7 -20.86 -35.51 -35.92
N GLN A 8 -19.81 -35.72 -35.14
CA GLN A 8 -19.82 -36.57 -33.96
C GLN A 8 -20.80 -35.98 -32.93
N GLN A 9 -22.02 -36.51 -32.87
CA GLN A 9 -22.91 -36.27 -31.74
C GLN A 9 -22.53 -37.25 -30.61
N ALA A 10 -21.94 -36.69 -29.55
CA ALA A 10 -21.79 -37.37 -28.28
C ALA A 10 -23.18 -37.79 -27.77
N LYS A 11 -23.45 -39.10 -27.74
CA LYS A 11 -24.61 -39.67 -27.07
C LYS A 11 -24.49 -39.39 -25.57
N THR A 12 -25.15 -38.34 -25.09
CA THR A 12 -25.41 -38.13 -23.68
C THR A 12 -26.27 -39.30 -23.18
N LEU A 13 -25.65 -40.24 -22.45
CA LEU A 13 -26.35 -41.25 -21.67
C LEU A 13 -27.23 -40.52 -20.63
N VAL A 14 -28.51 -40.40 -20.95
CA VAL A 14 -29.52 -39.85 -20.04
C VAL A 14 -29.65 -40.80 -18.86
N LYS A 15 -29.06 -40.47 -17.71
CA LYS A 15 -29.22 -41.23 -16.47
C LYS A 15 -30.73 -41.25 -16.08
N PRO A 16 -31.27 -42.39 -15.59
CA PRO A 16 -32.65 -42.51 -15.14
C PRO A 16 -33.02 -41.42 -14.12
N TRP A 17 -34.28 -40.99 -14.08
CA TRP A 17 -34.74 -39.85 -13.24
C TRP A 17 -34.46 -40.04 -11.74
N TRP A 18 -34.50 -41.28 -11.25
CA TRP A 18 -34.16 -41.67 -9.88
C TRP A 18 -32.65 -41.70 -9.61
N ASN A 19 -31.82 -41.62 -10.65
CA ASN A 19 -30.35 -41.60 -10.62
C ASN A 19 -29.76 -40.24 -11.01
N ARG A 20 -30.55 -39.17 -10.89
CA ARG A 20 -30.11 -37.79 -11.12
C ARG A 20 -29.67 -37.16 -9.79
N PRO A 21 -28.62 -36.33 -9.78
CA PRO A 21 -28.24 -35.60 -8.58
C PRO A 21 -29.30 -34.53 -8.27
N LEU A 22 -29.85 -34.54 -7.05
CA LEU A 22 -30.75 -33.48 -6.57
C LEU A 22 -29.98 -32.25 -6.07
N PHE A 23 -28.71 -32.43 -5.66
CA PHE A 23 -27.74 -31.36 -5.36
C PHE A 23 -26.31 -31.89 -5.62
N GLY A 24 -25.48 -31.12 -6.37
CA GLY A 24 -24.10 -31.50 -6.72
C GLY A 24 -23.99 -32.43 -7.93
N SER A 25 -22.83 -33.06 -8.13
CA SER A 25 -22.52 -33.88 -9.32
C SER A 25 -22.75 -35.39 -9.15
N VAL A 26 -23.32 -35.84 -8.02
CA VAL A 26 -23.40 -37.28 -7.65
C VAL A 26 -24.84 -37.71 -7.36
N SER A 27 -25.26 -38.83 -7.93
CA SER A 27 -26.62 -39.38 -7.80
C SER A 27 -26.90 -40.01 -6.43
N LEU A 28 -28.19 -40.13 -6.06
CA LEU A 28 -28.63 -40.77 -4.81
C LEU A 28 -28.20 -42.23 -4.71
N VAL A 29 -28.21 -42.97 -5.83
CA VAL A 29 -27.83 -44.40 -5.83
C VAL A 29 -26.32 -44.59 -5.73
N GLU A 30 -25.51 -43.73 -6.37
CA GLU A 30 -24.05 -43.73 -6.17
C GLU A 30 -23.68 -43.41 -4.72
N ARG A 31 -24.44 -42.56 -4.01
CA ARG A 31 -24.26 -42.31 -2.57
C ARG A 31 -24.60 -43.54 -1.71
N ILE A 32 -25.67 -44.25 -2.04
CA ILE A 32 -26.12 -45.43 -1.28
C ILE A 32 -25.19 -46.63 -1.52
N TRP A 33 -24.84 -46.93 -2.78
CA TRP A 33 -23.90 -48.02 -3.11
C TRP A 33 -22.48 -47.74 -2.61
N GLY A 34 -22.03 -46.48 -2.70
CA GLY A 34 -20.73 -46.05 -2.17
C GLY A 34 -20.63 -46.18 -0.66
N PHE A 35 -21.74 -46.04 0.08
CA PHE A 35 -21.78 -46.24 1.52
C PHE A 35 -21.49 -47.69 1.94
N PHE A 36 -21.97 -48.69 1.18
CA PHE A 36 -21.75 -50.12 1.48
C PHE A 36 -20.37 -50.64 1.06
N HIS A 37 -19.70 -49.98 0.10
CA HIS A 37 -18.40 -50.42 -0.45
C HIS A 37 -17.33 -49.33 -0.34
N ARG A 38 -17.28 -48.63 0.80
CA ARG A 38 -16.27 -47.59 1.03
C ARG A 38 -14.86 -48.16 0.99
N GLN A 39 -14.01 -47.57 0.15
CA GLN A 39 -12.60 -47.94 0.06
C GLN A 39 -11.82 -47.42 1.29
N PRO A 40 -10.78 -48.14 1.73
CA PRO A 40 -9.84 -47.60 2.71
C PRO A 40 -9.14 -46.37 2.12
N LEU A 41 -8.90 -45.36 2.95
CA LEU A 41 -8.13 -44.18 2.55
C LEU A 41 -6.66 -44.60 2.33
N PRO A 42 -6.00 -44.18 1.23
CA PRO A 42 -4.58 -44.44 1.03
C PRO A 42 -3.73 -43.85 2.18
N GLU A 43 -2.75 -44.62 2.66
CA GLU A 43 -1.91 -44.23 3.80
C GLU A 43 -1.12 -42.94 3.53
N LEU A 44 -0.64 -42.75 2.30
CA LEU A 44 0.03 -41.52 1.89
C LEU A 44 -0.89 -40.30 1.98
N ALA A 45 -2.15 -40.43 1.57
CA ALA A 45 -3.14 -39.35 1.64
C ALA A 45 -3.51 -39.01 3.09
N LEU A 46 -3.61 -40.02 3.95
CA LEU A 46 -3.82 -39.84 5.39
C LEU A 46 -2.63 -39.11 6.03
N SER A 47 -1.41 -39.59 5.78
CA SER A 47 -0.19 -38.99 6.31
C SER A 47 -0.03 -37.55 5.86
N LEU A 48 -0.29 -37.26 4.59
CA LEU A 48 -0.22 -35.89 4.06
C LEU A 48 -1.31 -35.01 4.70
N HIS A 49 -2.56 -35.48 4.76
CA HIS A 49 -3.64 -34.75 5.43
C HIS A 49 -3.28 -34.37 6.87
N ASP A 50 -2.81 -35.33 7.67
CA ASP A 50 -2.51 -35.08 9.07
C ASP A 50 -1.27 -34.17 9.24
N THR A 51 -0.30 -34.26 8.32
CA THR A 51 0.85 -33.34 8.28
C THR A 51 0.41 -31.90 7.98
N GLU A 52 -0.44 -31.69 6.98
CA GLU A 52 -0.96 -30.36 6.63
C GLU A 52 -1.84 -29.79 7.74
N LEU A 53 -2.66 -30.63 8.38
CA LEU A 53 -3.50 -30.22 9.51
C LEU A 53 -2.66 -29.81 10.73
N GLN A 54 -1.57 -30.53 11.01
CA GLN A 54 -0.64 -30.17 12.08
C GLN A 54 0.11 -28.88 11.75
N ALA A 55 0.56 -28.69 10.51
CA ALA A 55 1.21 -27.45 10.09
C ALA A 55 0.29 -26.23 10.26
N LEU A 56 -1.01 -26.38 9.97
CA LEU A 56 -2.01 -25.35 10.23
C LEU A 56 -2.15 -25.07 11.73
N ALA A 57 -2.17 -26.11 12.57
CA ALA A 57 -2.23 -25.98 14.02
C ALA A 57 -0.98 -25.30 14.61
N ASP A 58 0.19 -25.52 14.02
CA ASP A 58 1.45 -24.90 14.46
C ASP A 58 1.52 -23.40 14.09
N ILE A 59 0.95 -23.00 12.95
CA ILE A 59 0.91 -21.60 12.49
C ILE A 59 -0.18 -20.80 13.22
N GLU A 60 -1.28 -21.44 13.61
CA GLU A 60 -2.48 -20.81 14.17
C GLU A 60 -2.19 -19.85 15.36
N PRO A 61 -1.37 -20.21 16.36
CA PRO A 61 -1.10 -19.32 17.48
C PRO A 61 -0.43 -18.02 17.05
N SER A 62 0.45 -18.09 16.04
CA SER A 62 1.17 -16.93 15.53
C SER A 62 0.24 -15.98 14.78
N ILE A 63 -0.65 -16.49 13.92
CA ILE A 63 -1.63 -15.64 13.23
C ILE A 63 -2.67 -15.08 14.19
N ARG A 64 -3.06 -15.84 15.23
CA ARG A 64 -3.98 -15.37 16.27
C ARG A 64 -3.37 -14.24 17.11
N MET A 65 -2.09 -14.32 17.42
CA MET A 65 -1.37 -13.25 18.14
C MET A 65 -1.26 -11.97 17.29
N LEU A 66 -1.21 -12.09 15.97
CA LEU A 66 -1.12 -10.96 15.05
C LEU A 66 -2.48 -10.37 14.67
N ASP A 67 -3.58 -11.12 14.80
CA ASP A 67 -4.94 -10.60 14.68
C ASP A 67 -5.20 -9.57 15.78
N ASN A 68 -5.73 -8.42 15.39
CA ASN A 68 -5.84 -7.26 16.27
C ASN A 68 -7.19 -6.55 16.09
N GLU A 69 -7.82 -6.18 17.20
CA GLU A 69 -9.07 -5.42 17.21
C GLU A 69 -8.92 -4.01 16.59
N GLN A 70 -7.70 -3.47 16.56
CA GLN A 70 -7.37 -2.20 15.92
C GLN A 70 -7.42 -2.26 14.39
N TYR A 71 -7.51 -3.45 13.78
CA TYR A 71 -7.77 -3.60 12.35
C TYR A 71 -9.26 -3.35 12.03
N THR A 72 -9.70 -2.13 12.31
CA THR A 72 -11.07 -1.66 12.13
C THR A 72 -11.46 -1.62 10.63
N PRO A 73 -12.76 -1.50 10.30
CA PRO A 73 -13.18 -1.32 8.91
C PRO A 73 -12.51 -0.13 8.19
N GLU A 74 -12.23 0.96 8.91
CA GLU A 74 -11.52 2.12 8.36
C GLU A 74 -10.05 1.81 8.08
N PHE A 75 -9.38 1.05 8.95
CA PHE A 75 -8.02 0.56 8.69
C PHE A 75 -7.99 -0.37 7.46
N LEU A 76 -8.93 -1.31 7.35
CA LEU A 76 -9.01 -2.19 6.18
C LEU A 76 -9.31 -1.42 4.90
N PHE A 77 -10.15 -0.38 4.98
CA PHE A 77 -10.35 0.56 3.88
C PHE A 77 -9.06 1.28 3.47
N TYR A 78 -8.26 1.76 4.43
CA TYR A 78 -6.94 2.31 4.17
C TYR A 78 -6.02 1.30 3.46
N MET A 79 -5.96 0.06 3.94
CA MET A 79 -5.13 -0.98 3.30
C MET A 79 -5.55 -1.27 1.85
N ARG A 80 -6.85 -1.17 1.53
CA ARG A 80 -7.33 -1.25 0.14
C ARG A 80 -6.87 -0.06 -0.69
N ILE A 81 -6.99 1.17 -0.18
CA ILE A 81 -6.51 2.38 -0.89
C ILE A 81 -5.00 2.28 -1.13
N ARG A 82 -4.23 1.95 -0.09
CA ARG A 82 -2.77 1.81 -0.18
C ARG A 82 -2.38 0.87 -1.31
N ARG A 83 -3.01 -0.30 -1.37
CA ARG A 83 -2.79 -1.24 -2.47
C ARG A 83 -3.13 -0.65 -3.83
N LYS A 84 -4.27 0.03 -3.98
CA LYS A 84 -4.66 0.65 -5.26
C LYS A 84 -3.65 1.70 -5.72
N ILE A 85 -3.08 2.48 -4.79
CA ILE A 85 -2.01 3.44 -5.10
C ILE A 85 -0.71 2.73 -5.48
N GLU A 86 -0.27 1.76 -4.68
CA GLU A 86 0.99 1.03 -4.91
C GLU A 86 0.97 0.23 -6.21
N SER A 87 -0.16 -0.40 -6.53
CA SER A 87 -0.39 -1.21 -7.74
C SER A 87 -0.90 -0.40 -8.93
N ASN A 88 -1.11 0.92 -8.78
CA ASN A 88 -1.58 1.81 -9.83
C ASN A 88 -2.94 1.40 -10.46
N LEU A 89 -3.93 1.10 -9.62
CA LEU A 89 -5.23 0.52 -10.01
C LEU A 89 -6.42 1.48 -9.81
N ASP A 90 -7.49 1.21 -10.56
CA ASP A 90 -8.81 1.83 -10.44
C ASP A 90 -8.77 3.36 -10.38
N ASP A 91 -9.62 3.93 -9.52
CA ASP A 91 -9.79 5.35 -9.24
C ASP A 91 -8.55 6.02 -8.62
N TYR A 92 -7.51 5.26 -8.24
CA TYR A 92 -6.27 5.80 -7.66
C TYR A 92 -5.07 5.70 -8.61
N LYS A 93 -5.31 5.29 -9.86
CA LYS A 93 -4.29 5.25 -10.91
C LYS A 93 -3.66 6.62 -11.12
N GLY A 94 -2.33 6.66 -11.23
CA GLY A 94 -1.52 7.87 -11.42
C GLY A 94 -1.23 8.65 -10.14
N LEU A 95 -1.80 8.28 -8.98
CA LEU A 95 -1.68 9.09 -7.77
C LEU A 95 -0.42 8.84 -6.95
N LYS A 96 0.29 7.73 -7.17
CA LYS A 96 1.45 7.34 -6.36
C LYS A 96 2.52 8.44 -6.27
N ASN A 97 2.87 9.03 -7.41
CA ASN A 97 3.89 10.09 -7.44
C ASN A 97 3.46 11.32 -6.63
N PHE A 98 2.22 11.78 -6.84
CA PHE A 98 1.70 12.94 -6.12
C PHE A 98 1.60 12.68 -4.62
N VAL A 99 1.10 11.51 -4.21
CA VAL A 99 1.04 11.11 -2.81
C VAL A 99 2.42 11.11 -2.15
N ASN A 100 3.44 10.58 -2.84
CA ASN A 100 4.81 10.58 -2.33
C ASN A 100 5.35 11.99 -2.18
N ILE A 101 5.14 12.84 -3.19
CA ILE A 101 5.54 14.26 -3.16
C ILE A 101 4.87 15.00 -1.99
N PHE A 102 3.55 14.93 -1.86
CA PHE A 102 2.83 15.60 -0.78
C PHE A 102 3.26 15.09 0.60
N SER A 103 3.41 13.78 0.76
CA SER A 103 3.90 13.17 2.01
C SER A 103 5.31 13.66 2.36
N PHE A 104 6.20 13.71 1.37
CA PHE A 104 7.57 14.21 1.55
C PHE A 104 7.58 15.68 1.98
N ILE A 105 6.82 16.54 1.28
CA ILE A 105 6.76 17.96 1.62
C ILE A 105 6.24 18.17 3.04
N LEU A 106 5.19 17.45 3.44
CA LEU A 106 4.63 17.54 4.79
C LEU A 106 5.63 17.12 5.87
N LYS A 107 6.34 16.01 5.64
CA LYS A 107 7.36 15.50 6.56
C LYS A 107 8.54 16.46 6.71
N HIS A 108 8.97 17.10 5.61
CA HIS A 108 10.15 17.97 5.57
C HIS A 108 9.84 19.47 5.52
N LEU A 109 8.60 19.88 5.80
CA LEU A 109 8.14 21.26 5.66
C LEU A 109 9.00 22.27 6.42
N ASN A 110 9.40 21.93 7.64
CA ASN A 110 10.25 22.80 8.45
C ASN A 110 11.63 23.01 7.83
N HIS A 111 12.19 22.00 7.16
CA HIS A 111 13.47 22.14 6.48
C HIS A 111 13.35 23.04 5.25
N PHE A 112 12.30 22.91 4.44
CA PHE A 112 12.08 23.78 3.29
C PHE A 112 11.91 25.24 3.73
N ARG A 113 11.17 25.48 4.82
CA ARG A 113 11.03 26.81 5.43
C ARG A 113 12.34 27.37 5.94
N THR A 114 13.16 26.55 6.60
CA THR A 114 14.48 26.99 7.10
C THR A 114 15.39 27.42 5.95
N ILE A 115 15.47 26.62 4.88
CA ILE A 115 16.26 26.97 3.68
C ILE A 115 15.81 28.34 3.16
N ARG A 116 14.52 28.51 2.88
CA ARG A 116 14.01 29.77 2.32
C ARG A 116 14.22 30.96 3.25
N ARG A 117 13.95 30.78 4.54
CA ARG A 117 14.09 31.85 5.53
C ARG A 117 15.53 32.32 5.62
N VAL A 118 16.49 31.40 5.71
CA VAL A 118 17.91 31.77 5.79
C VAL A 118 18.34 32.51 4.53
N GLU A 119 17.91 32.04 3.36
CA GLU A 119 18.20 32.73 2.10
C GLU A 119 17.64 34.15 2.04
N LEU A 120 16.45 34.39 2.59
CA LEU A 120 15.84 35.73 2.63
C LEU A 120 16.48 36.64 3.68
N ASP A 121 16.70 36.12 4.89
CA ASP A 121 17.15 36.90 6.04
C ASP A 121 18.65 37.23 5.97
N PHE A 122 19.47 36.43 5.26
CA PHE A 122 20.94 36.54 5.20
C PHE A 122 21.47 36.75 3.78
N GLN A 123 21.26 37.95 3.24
CA GLN A 123 21.61 38.35 1.87
C GLN A 123 23.00 39.01 1.74
N GLY A 124 23.97 38.59 2.57
CA GLY A 124 25.35 39.09 2.40
C GLY A 124 25.97 38.59 1.08
N LYS A 125 27.01 39.27 0.59
CA LYS A 125 27.60 38.96 -0.73
C LYS A 125 28.03 37.50 -0.84
N THR A 126 28.78 37.00 0.14
CA THR A 126 29.28 35.62 0.16
C THR A 126 28.16 34.60 0.33
N GLN A 127 27.12 34.90 1.13
CA GLN A 127 25.95 34.05 1.27
C GLN A 127 25.17 33.94 -0.04
N THR A 128 24.99 35.06 -0.74
CA THR A 128 24.31 35.10 -2.03
C THR A 128 25.05 34.31 -3.09
N GLU A 129 26.39 34.42 -3.13
CA GLU A 129 27.25 33.60 -3.99
C GLU A 129 27.04 32.09 -3.72
N LEU A 130 27.00 31.69 -2.45
CA LEU A 130 26.71 30.31 -2.05
C LEU A 130 25.31 29.86 -2.50
N TYR A 131 24.28 30.68 -2.30
CA TYR A 131 22.90 30.31 -2.67
C TYR A 131 22.74 30.18 -4.19
N ASN A 132 23.42 31.02 -4.97
CA ASN A 132 23.46 30.91 -6.42
C ASN A 132 24.20 29.65 -6.86
N PHE A 133 25.36 29.36 -6.26
CA PHE A 133 26.09 28.12 -6.50
C PHE A 133 25.23 26.89 -6.25
N ILE A 134 24.50 26.86 -5.13
CA ILE A 134 23.56 25.77 -4.81
C ILE A 134 22.46 25.67 -5.87
N GLY A 135 21.91 26.80 -6.32
CA GLY A 135 20.94 26.85 -7.41
C GLY A 135 21.48 26.21 -8.69
N GLU A 136 22.68 26.60 -9.11
CA GLU A 136 23.34 26.04 -10.30
C GLU A 136 23.58 24.53 -10.16
N GLN A 137 23.98 24.06 -8.98
CA GLN A 137 24.17 22.62 -8.75
C GLN A 137 22.85 21.83 -8.81
N LEU A 138 21.72 22.43 -8.41
CA LEU A 138 20.40 21.79 -8.52
C LEU A 138 19.99 21.55 -9.97
N ASP A 139 20.42 22.42 -10.88
CA ASP A 139 20.10 22.30 -12.32
C ASP A 139 21.00 21.28 -13.03
N ILE A 140 22.19 21.01 -12.49
CA ILE A 140 23.21 20.16 -13.11
C ILE A 140 23.21 18.74 -12.54
N VAL A 141 23.02 18.59 -11.22
CA VAL A 141 23.24 17.33 -10.52
C VAL A 141 21.92 16.71 -10.10
N ALA A 142 21.50 15.65 -10.80
CA ALA A 142 20.28 14.91 -10.49
C ALA A 142 20.45 13.86 -9.37
N ASP A 143 21.69 13.43 -9.09
CA ASP A 143 21.97 12.44 -8.05
C ASP A 143 22.15 13.10 -6.67
N PRO A 144 21.37 12.70 -5.65
CA PRO A 144 21.44 13.34 -4.32
C PRO A 144 22.77 13.13 -3.58
N ALA A 145 23.48 12.03 -3.82
CA ALA A 145 24.78 11.80 -3.19
C ALA A 145 25.84 12.71 -3.80
N LEU A 146 25.89 12.81 -5.13
CA LEU A 146 26.79 13.72 -5.85
C LEU A 146 26.47 15.18 -5.51
N PHE A 147 25.20 15.56 -5.46
CA PHE A 147 24.81 16.92 -5.10
C PHE A 147 25.36 17.31 -3.73
N ARG A 148 25.21 16.45 -2.72
CA ARG A 148 25.72 16.71 -1.37
C ARG A 148 27.24 16.75 -1.31
N GLN A 149 27.94 15.92 -2.08
CA GLN A 149 29.41 15.95 -2.16
C GLN A 149 29.94 17.28 -2.72
N VAL A 150 29.16 17.97 -3.54
CA VAL A 150 29.54 19.28 -4.11
C VAL A 150 29.05 20.43 -3.23
N ALA A 151 27.78 20.39 -2.80
CA ALA A 151 27.13 21.49 -2.09
C ALA A 151 27.58 21.64 -0.64
N LEU A 152 27.69 20.54 0.13
CA LEU A 152 27.96 20.62 1.56
C LEU A 152 29.36 21.16 1.88
N PRO A 153 30.44 20.77 1.17
CA PRO A 153 31.77 21.35 1.41
C PRO A 153 31.83 22.86 1.14
N GLU A 154 31.05 23.38 0.19
CA GLU A 154 31.03 24.82 -0.09
C GLU A 154 30.39 25.60 1.08
N ILE A 155 29.37 25.02 1.71
CA ILE A 155 28.77 25.56 2.93
C ILE A 155 29.78 25.53 4.10
N GLU A 156 30.56 24.46 4.23
CA GLU A 156 31.59 24.31 5.28
C GLU A 156 32.68 25.37 5.17
N LYS A 157 33.20 25.61 3.97
CA LYS A 157 34.19 26.69 3.73
C LYS A 157 33.67 28.04 4.24
N LEU A 158 32.40 28.32 4.00
CA LEU A 158 31.80 29.60 4.37
C LEU A 158 31.53 29.67 5.89
N LEU A 159 31.19 28.55 6.52
CA LEU A 159 31.08 28.42 7.99
C LEU A 159 32.40 28.70 8.72
N ASP A 160 33.54 28.35 8.13
CA ASP A 160 34.86 28.59 8.72
C ASP A 160 35.28 30.07 8.70
N ILE A 161 34.70 30.86 7.78
CA ILE A 161 35.07 32.26 7.58
C ILE A 161 34.11 33.22 8.32
N ILE A 162 32.84 32.82 8.53
CA ILE A 162 31.88 33.63 9.27
C ILE A 162 32.25 33.70 10.76
N ARG A 163 32.44 34.92 11.25
CA ARG A 163 32.64 35.22 12.69
C ARG A 163 31.38 35.66 13.42
N ASN A 164 30.34 36.06 12.70
CA ASN A 164 29.07 36.50 13.27
C ASN A 164 28.25 35.28 13.70
N GLU A 165 28.06 35.11 15.01
CA GLU A 165 27.32 33.99 15.60
C GLU A 165 25.90 33.80 15.02
N PRO A 166 25.04 34.84 14.93
CA PRO A 166 23.73 34.71 14.27
C PRO A 166 23.80 34.15 12.85
N THR A 167 24.75 34.64 12.03
CA THR A 167 24.92 34.21 10.63
C THR A 167 25.45 32.78 10.56
N LYS A 168 26.39 32.43 11.44
CA LYS A 168 26.94 31.07 11.54
C LYS A 168 25.86 30.06 11.92
N ASN A 169 25.03 30.38 12.92
CA ASN A 169 23.91 29.54 13.35
C ASN A 169 22.85 29.36 12.26
N ALA A 170 22.52 30.44 11.53
CA ALA A 170 21.61 30.38 10.39
C ALA A 170 22.15 29.46 9.28
N LEU A 171 23.44 29.58 8.96
CA LEU A 171 24.07 28.75 7.94
C LEU A 171 24.21 27.28 8.35
N LEU A 172 24.44 26.99 9.64
CA LEU A 172 24.38 25.64 10.18
C LEU A 172 22.97 25.04 10.02
N ALA A 173 21.92 25.81 10.37
CA ALA A 173 20.54 25.38 10.19
C ALA A 173 20.21 25.14 8.71
N TYR A 174 20.73 25.98 7.82
CA TYR A 174 20.62 25.81 6.37
C TYR A 174 21.27 24.50 5.90
N LYS A 175 22.52 24.23 6.33
CA LYS A 175 23.24 22.99 6.02
C LYS A 175 22.44 21.76 6.43
N ILE A 176 21.97 21.72 7.68
CA ILE A 176 21.19 20.59 8.23
C ILE A 176 19.90 20.41 7.43
N ALA A 177 19.20 21.50 7.10
CA ALA A 177 17.96 21.43 6.33
C ALA A 177 18.20 20.94 4.89
N LEU A 178 19.27 21.42 4.25
CA LEU A 178 19.66 21.00 2.90
C LEU A 178 20.04 19.52 2.88
N GLU A 179 20.86 19.08 3.82
CA GLU A 179 21.27 17.69 3.96
C GLU A 179 20.05 16.76 4.12
N LYS A 180 19.10 17.13 4.99
CA LYS A 180 17.88 16.36 5.24
C LYS A 180 16.96 16.27 4.03
N ILE A 181 16.79 17.35 3.28
CA ILE A 181 15.94 17.34 2.08
C ILE A 181 16.60 16.56 0.94
N THR A 182 17.91 16.62 0.83
CA THR A 182 18.68 15.98 -0.25
C THR A 182 19.13 14.56 0.10
N GLU A 183 18.55 13.94 1.13
CA GLU A 183 18.71 12.50 1.39
C GLU A 183 18.02 11.64 0.33
N GLU A 184 16.89 12.10 -0.20
CA GLU A 184 16.07 11.36 -1.16
C GLU A 184 15.95 12.13 -2.50
N PRO A 185 15.87 11.42 -3.66
CA PRO A 185 15.71 12.06 -4.97
C PRO A 185 14.51 13.00 -5.07
N ILE A 186 13.40 12.65 -4.41
CA ILE A 186 12.18 13.47 -4.37
C ILE A 186 12.46 14.84 -3.75
N GLY A 187 13.25 14.89 -2.67
CA GLY A 187 13.53 16.15 -1.99
C GLY A 187 14.47 17.05 -2.79
N LEU A 188 15.47 16.49 -3.47
CA LEU A 188 16.32 17.24 -4.40
C LEU A 188 15.50 17.84 -5.55
N HIS A 189 14.65 17.03 -6.18
CA HIS A 189 13.78 17.47 -7.26
C HIS A 189 12.81 18.57 -6.80
N LEU A 190 12.19 18.42 -5.62
CA LEU A 190 11.31 19.44 -5.06
C LEU A 190 12.04 20.74 -4.72
N LEU A 191 13.27 20.66 -4.23
CA LEU A 191 14.08 21.85 -3.96
C LEU A 191 14.40 22.59 -5.26
N SER A 192 14.76 21.88 -6.33
CA SER A 192 14.95 22.45 -7.67
C SER A 192 13.67 23.14 -8.16
N LEU A 193 12.51 22.46 -8.11
CA LEU A 193 11.22 23.06 -8.51
C LEU A 193 10.90 24.33 -7.70
N PHE A 194 11.05 24.31 -6.38
CA PHE A 194 10.76 25.49 -5.56
C PHE A 194 11.68 26.68 -5.88
N LYS A 195 12.91 26.42 -6.30
CA LYS A 195 13.87 27.44 -6.77
C LYS A 195 13.47 27.99 -8.13
N GLU A 196 13.17 27.12 -9.09
CA GLU A 196 12.74 27.48 -10.45
C GLU A 196 11.49 28.39 -10.43
N TYR A 197 10.48 28.02 -9.63
CA TYR A 197 9.26 28.80 -9.50
C TYR A 197 9.37 29.98 -8.51
N ASN A 198 10.59 30.26 -7.99
CA ASN A 198 10.89 31.28 -6.97
C ASN A 198 9.82 31.32 -5.85
N TRP A 199 9.45 30.15 -5.33
CA TRP A 199 8.24 30.05 -4.51
C TRP A 199 8.39 30.83 -3.20
N PRO A 200 7.58 31.88 -2.99
CA PRO A 200 7.78 32.76 -1.84
C PRO A 200 7.12 32.22 -0.57
N ASP A 201 6.09 31.37 -0.70
CA ASP A 201 5.16 31.11 0.40
C ASP A 201 4.97 29.62 0.74
N PHE A 202 5.79 29.14 1.66
CA PHE A 202 5.64 27.81 2.26
C PHE A 202 4.45 27.73 3.26
N SER A 203 3.65 28.78 3.45
CA SER A 203 2.42 28.75 4.25
C SER A 203 1.35 27.85 3.63
N ILE A 204 1.35 27.71 2.31
CA ILE A 204 0.43 26.83 1.57
C ILE A 204 0.55 25.36 2.03
N PHE A 205 1.76 24.92 2.38
CA PHE A 205 1.96 23.58 2.96
C PHE A 205 1.56 23.50 4.44
N ALA A 206 1.51 24.63 5.17
CA ALA A 206 0.84 24.65 6.49
C ALA A 206 -0.66 24.41 6.34
N THR A 207 -1.28 24.95 5.28
CA THR A 207 -2.71 24.69 5.00
C THR A 207 -3.00 23.19 4.86
N LEU A 208 -2.11 22.43 4.21
CA LEU A 208 -2.22 20.96 4.20
C LEU A 208 -2.11 20.35 5.60
N GLY A 209 -1.15 20.79 6.40
CA GLY A 209 -1.02 20.36 7.79
C GLY A 209 -2.28 20.66 8.62
N GLU A 210 -2.90 21.82 8.41
CA GLU A 210 -4.18 22.20 9.03
C GLU A 210 -5.34 21.33 8.56
N ILE A 211 -5.44 21.05 7.25
CA ILE A 211 -6.44 20.13 6.70
C ILE A 211 -6.31 18.77 7.39
N LEU A 212 -5.10 18.21 7.43
CA LEU A 212 -4.85 16.91 8.06
C LEU A 212 -5.18 16.92 9.56
N ASN A 213 -4.86 18.00 10.26
CA ASN A 213 -5.21 18.14 11.67
C ASN A 213 -6.73 18.17 11.90
N ARG A 214 -7.50 18.84 11.03
CA ARG A 214 -8.98 18.85 11.08
C ARG A 214 -9.57 17.47 10.80
N LEU A 215 -8.92 16.72 9.91
CA LEU A 215 -9.35 15.38 9.50
C LEU A 215 -9.06 14.29 10.53
N LYS A 216 -8.27 14.55 11.59
CA LYS A 216 -7.90 13.54 12.61
C LYS A 216 -9.10 12.83 13.26
N LYS A 217 -10.24 13.49 13.40
CA LYS A 217 -11.45 12.94 14.05
C LYS A 217 -12.61 12.70 13.08
N GLN A 218 -12.40 12.91 11.78
CA GLN A 218 -13.44 12.73 10.77
C GLN A 218 -13.42 11.32 10.19
N ASP A 219 -14.58 10.87 9.72
CA ASP A 219 -14.72 9.67 8.91
C ASP A 219 -14.11 9.92 7.52
N LEU A 220 -13.03 9.21 7.23
CA LEU A 220 -12.28 9.37 5.99
C LEU A 220 -12.79 8.46 4.87
N GLN A 221 -13.81 7.63 5.13
CA GLN A 221 -14.43 6.79 4.09
C GLN A 221 -15.34 7.61 3.17
N ASN A 222 -15.87 8.74 3.65
CA ASN A 222 -16.75 9.60 2.87
C ASN A 222 -15.97 10.54 1.93
N LEU A 223 -15.65 10.06 0.73
CA LEU A 223 -14.96 10.85 -0.29
C LEU A 223 -15.72 12.14 -0.66
N LYS A 224 -17.06 12.15 -0.63
CA LYS A 224 -17.85 13.35 -0.94
C LYS A 224 -17.58 14.49 0.05
N ALA A 225 -17.48 14.16 1.34
CA ALA A 225 -17.11 15.13 2.37
C ALA A 225 -15.69 15.66 2.15
N LEU A 226 -14.74 14.80 1.78
CA LEU A 226 -13.36 15.20 1.48
C LEU A 226 -13.26 16.06 0.23
N VAL A 227 -14.12 15.84 -0.78
CA VAL A 227 -14.24 16.72 -1.95
C VAL A 227 -14.67 18.12 -1.53
N LEU A 228 -15.60 18.26 -0.58
CA LEU A 228 -15.97 19.59 -0.07
C LEU A 228 -14.80 20.28 0.62
N VAL A 229 -14.02 19.54 1.41
CA VAL A 229 -12.78 20.07 2.02
C VAL A 229 -11.80 20.50 0.94
N ALA A 230 -11.55 19.67 -0.08
CA ALA A 230 -10.67 20.01 -1.18
C ALA A 230 -11.14 21.24 -1.96
N LYS A 231 -12.45 21.45 -2.13
CA LYS A 231 -13.02 22.66 -2.75
C LYS A 231 -12.73 23.92 -1.93
N VAL A 232 -12.87 23.85 -0.61
CA VAL A 232 -12.60 24.99 0.29
C VAL A 232 -11.15 25.45 0.19
N TYR A 233 -10.22 24.52 0.00
CA TYR A 233 -8.78 24.79 -0.11
C TYR A 233 -8.25 24.71 -1.54
N TYR A 234 -9.12 24.78 -2.54
CA TYR A 234 -8.74 24.49 -3.92
C TYR A 234 -7.67 25.44 -4.44
N GLU A 235 -7.77 26.75 -4.17
CA GLU A 235 -6.78 27.73 -4.63
C GLU A 235 -5.37 27.41 -4.11
N GLN A 236 -5.25 27.00 -2.86
CA GLN A 236 -3.97 26.63 -2.26
C GLN A 236 -3.45 25.30 -2.80
N LEU A 237 -4.35 24.32 -2.99
CA LEU A 237 -4.00 23.01 -3.54
C LEU A 237 -3.61 23.08 -5.02
N ALA A 238 -4.30 23.88 -5.81
CA ALA A 238 -4.05 24.12 -7.24
C ALA A 238 -2.65 24.68 -7.45
N LYS A 239 -2.26 25.66 -6.64
CA LYS A 239 -0.91 26.24 -6.59
C LYS A 239 0.18 25.19 -6.38
N ILE A 240 0.00 24.28 -5.42
CA ILE A 240 0.94 23.16 -5.22
C ILE A 240 0.91 22.21 -6.42
N GLY A 241 -0.29 21.87 -6.90
CA GLY A 241 -0.49 20.96 -8.02
C GLY A 241 0.22 21.40 -9.29
N GLN A 242 0.20 22.70 -9.59
CA GLN A 242 0.90 23.25 -10.76
C GLN A 242 2.40 23.00 -10.71
N ILE A 243 3.04 23.21 -9.55
CA ILE A 243 4.49 22.98 -9.38
C ILE A 243 4.84 21.51 -9.58
N ILE A 244 4.02 20.61 -9.03
CA ILE A 244 4.32 19.16 -9.01
C ILE A 244 3.73 18.41 -10.21
N GLY A 245 3.12 19.12 -11.17
CA GLY A 245 2.62 18.56 -12.42
C GLY A 245 1.30 17.80 -12.32
N ILE A 246 0.39 18.17 -11.41
CA ILE A 246 -0.98 17.65 -11.42
C ILE A 246 -1.74 18.25 -12.62
N PRO A 247 -2.38 17.44 -13.48
CA PRO A 247 -3.18 17.93 -14.60
C PRO A 247 -4.27 18.90 -14.13
N SER A 248 -4.41 20.02 -14.83
CA SER A 248 -5.45 21.02 -14.57
C SER A 248 -6.70 20.65 -15.37
N ASP A 249 -7.44 19.66 -14.88
CA ASP A 249 -8.72 19.23 -15.45
C ASP A 249 -9.85 19.25 -14.39
N ASP A 250 -11.09 19.00 -14.81
CA ASP A 250 -12.26 19.04 -13.92
C ASP A 250 -12.20 18.01 -12.77
N SER A 251 -11.31 17.02 -12.85
CA SER A 251 -11.13 15.98 -11.84
C SER A 251 -10.13 16.37 -10.74
N GLN A 252 -9.44 17.50 -10.87
CA GLN A 252 -8.36 17.92 -9.97
C GLN A 252 -8.78 17.99 -8.50
N VAL A 253 -10.00 18.46 -8.23
CA VAL A 253 -10.57 18.49 -6.86
C VAL A 253 -10.69 17.07 -6.27
N ILE A 254 -11.10 16.10 -7.08
CA ILE A 254 -11.24 14.70 -6.67
C ILE A 254 -9.86 14.09 -6.45
N ILE A 255 -8.88 14.43 -7.30
CA ILE A 255 -7.48 14.03 -7.13
C ILE A 255 -6.95 14.51 -5.78
N TYR A 256 -7.14 15.79 -5.45
CA TYR A 256 -6.73 16.31 -4.15
C TYR A 256 -7.44 15.63 -2.99
N ALA A 257 -8.75 15.40 -3.09
CA ALA A 257 -9.50 14.71 -2.06
C ALA A 257 -8.94 13.30 -1.79
N LYS A 258 -8.57 12.55 -2.84
CA LYS A 258 -7.95 11.22 -2.72
C LYS A 258 -6.54 11.26 -2.13
N ILE A 259 -5.72 12.25 -2.52
CA ILE A 259 -4.39 12.45 -1.94
C ILE A 259 -4.51 12.74 -0.44
N ILE A 260 -5.37 13.69 -0.07
CA ILE A 260 -5.62 14.07 1.33
C ILE A 260 -6.16 12.88 2.12
N GLN A 261 -7.10 12.12 1.57
CA GLN A 261 -7.65 10.91 2.18
C GLN A 261 -6.55 9.92 2.53
N TYR A 262 -5.69 9.62 1.55
CA TYR A 262 -4.62 8.66 1.74
C TYR A 262 -3.61 9.13 2.79
N ILE A 263 -3.15 10.38 2.71
CA ILE A 263 -2.17 10.92 3.66
C ILE A 263 -2.74 10.94 5.08
N ALA A 264 -4.00 11.34 5.24
CA ALA A 264 -4.66 11.36 6.55
C ALA A 264 -4.79 9.95 7.14
N LEU A 265 -5.18 8.95 6.33
CA LEU A 265 -5.26 7.55 6.75
C LEU A 265 -3.88 6.96 7.06
N SER A 266 -2.88 7.26 6.22
CA SER A 266 -1.48 6.84 6.42
C SER A 266 -0.95 7.33 7.76
N ASN A 267 -1.12 8.62 8.06
CA ASN A 267 -0.70 9.20 9.35
C ASN A 267 -1.47 8.61 10.54
N ARG A 268 -2.73 8.21 10.36
CA ARG A 268 -3.55 7.63 11.44
C ARG A 268 -3.14 6.18 11.77
N TYR A 269 -2.67 5.44 10.77
CA TYR A 269 -2.50 3.99 10.85
C TYR A 269 -1.07 3.48 10.60
N GLU A 270 -0.09 4.37 10.44
CA GLU A 270 1.31 4.03 10.18
C GLU A 270 1.83 2.88 11.06
N ASN A 271 1.56 2.96 12.37
CA ASN A 271 2.03 1.98 13.36
C ASN A 271 1.37 0.60 13.26
N LEU A 272 0.24 0.47 12.56
CA LEU A 272 -0.47 -0.80 12.39
C LEU A 272 -0.05 -1.55 11.12
N VAL A 273 0.48 -0.84 10.12
CA VAL A 273 0.78 -1.38 8.80
C VAL A 273 1.72 -2.58 8.88
N TYR A 274 2.85 -2.42 9.59
CA TYR A 274 3.85 -3.47 9.69
C TYR A 274 3.29 -4.75 10.31
N ARG A 275 2.54 -4.64 11.42
CA ARG A 275 1.92 -5.81 12.08
C ARG A 275 0.89 -6.49 11.19
N PHE A 276 0.12 -5.70 10.44
CA PHE A 276 -0.85 -6.24 9.49
C PHE A 276 -0.15 -6.96 8.32
N GLU A 277 0.96 -6.43 7.81
CA GLU A 277 1.77 -7.11 6.78
C GLU A 277 2.33 -8.45 7.27
N GLN A 278 2.79 -8.51 8.52
CA GLN A 278 3.20 -9.77 9.16
C GLN A 278 2.05 -10.77 9.27
N LEU A 279 0.84 -10.30 9.64
CA LEU A 279 -0.36 -11.15 9.64
C LEU A 279 -0.65 -11.71 8.24
N LEU A 280 -0.61 -10.86 7.20
CA LEU A 280 -0.83 -11.30 5.82
C LEU A 280 0.21 -12.31 5.37
N GLU A 281 1.48 -12.15 5.77
CA GLU A 281 2.52 -13.13 5.47
C GLU A 281 2.25 -14.48 6.15
N GLY A 282 1.89 -14.47 7.43
CA GLY A 282 1.47 -15.68 8.16
C GLY A 282 0.28 -16.37 7.50
N LEU A 283 -0.73 -15.60 7.10
CA LEU A 283 -1.91 -16.13 6.40
C LEU A 283 -1.59 -16.66 4.99
N ARG A 284 -0.59 -16.10 4.27
CA ARG A 284 -0.13 -16.69 3.00
C ARG A 284 0.52 -18.05 3.20
N LYS A 285 1.34 -18.21 4.26
CA LYS A 285 1.92 -19.52 4.62
C LYS A 285 0.83 -20.51 5.01
N TRP A 286 -0.09 -20.08 5.87
CA TRP A 286 -1.27 -20.86 6.27
C TRP A 286 -2.11 -21.29 5.06
N LYS A 287 -2.38 -20.38 4.09
CA LYS A 287 -3.19 -20.68 2.91
C LYS A 287 -2.63 -21.85 2.08
N ARG A 288 -1.30 -21.99 1.97
CA ARG A 288 -0.69 -23.09 1.21
C ARG A 288 -1.07 -24.45 1.78
N HIS A 289 -0.99 -24.59 3.10
CA HIS A 289 -1.38 -25.81 3.80
C HIS A 289 -2.90 -26.04 3.73
N TYR A 290 -3.68 -24.96 3.82
CA TYR A 290 -5.13 -25.00 3.67
C TYR A 290 -5.57 -25.51 2.30
N ASP A 291 -4.97 -25.00 1.22
CA ASP A 291 -5.29 -25.41 -0.15
C ASP A 291 -5.04 -26.91 -0.33
N THR A 292 -3.86 -27.41 0.07
CA THR A 292 -3.51 -28.84 0.02
C THR A 292 -4.49 -29.69 0.84
N LEU A 293 -4.84 -29.24 2.05
CA LEU A 293 -5.80 -29.94 2.92
C LEU A 293 -7.18 -30.05 2.26
N LEU A 294 -7.66 -28.98 1.64
CA LEU A 294 -8.94 -28.97 0.92
C LEU A 294 -8.91 -29.85 -0.32
N GLU A 295 -7.81 -29.87 -1.07
CA GLU A 295 -7.63 -30.75 -2.22
C GLU A 295 -7.75 -32.23 -1.80
N ILE A 296 -7.06 -32.63 -0.73
CA ILE A 296 -7.15 -34.00 -0.20
C ILE A 296 -8.58 -34.31 0.27
N ARG A 297 -9.21 -33.43 1.06
CA ARG A 297 -10.60 -33.63 1.51
C ARG A 297 -11.60 -33.70 0.35
N GLY A 298 -11.33 -33.00 -0.75
CA GLY A 298 -12.13 -33.03 -1.97
C GLY A 298 -11.94 -34.30 -2.80
N GLU A 299 -10.70 -34.79 -2.93
CA GLU A 299 -10.34 -36.01 -3.63
C GLU A 299 -10.92 -37.27 -2.96
N TYR A 300 -10.98 -37.27 -1.62
CA TYR A 300 -11.44 -38.40 -0.81
C TYR A 300 -12.77 -38.11 -0.08
N PRO A 301 -13.92 -38.11 -0.77
CA PRO A 301 -15.19 -37.79 -0.14
C PRO A 301 -15.74 -38.96 0.69
N SER A 302 -16.44 -38.63 1.77
CA SER A 302 -16.97 -39.58 2.78
C SER A 302 -17.99 -40.61 2.27
N HIS A 303 -18.57 -40.40 1.08
CA HIS A 303 -19.46 -41.36 0.44
C HIS A 303 -18.71 -42.45 -0.35
N LYS A 304 -17.42 -42.26 -0.65
CA LYS A 304 -16.57 -43.24 -1.35
C LYS A 304 -15.50 -43.87 -0.46
N TYR A 305 -15.03 -43.16 0.56
CA TYR A 305 -13.91 -43.58 1.41
C TYR A 305 -14.31 -43.71 2.88
N LYS A 306 -13.63 -44.61 3.59
CA LYS A 306 -13.66 -44.69 5.06
C LYS A 306 -12.69 -43.64 5.60
N LEU A 307 -13.22 -42.50 6.03
CA LEU A 307 -12.44 -41.38 6.54
C LEU A 307 -12.25 -41.47 8.06
N PRO A 308 -11.04 -41.17 8.57
CA PRO A 308 -10.82 -41.04 10.00
C PRO A 308 -11.44 -39.74 10.56
N PRO A 309 -11.60 -39.62 11.89
CA PRO A 309 -12.20 -38.43 12.52
C PRO A 309 -11.46 -37.12 12.20
N SER A 310 -10.14 -37.16 11.93
CA SER A 310 -9.34 -35.98 11.58
C SER A 310 -9.86 -35.24 10.34
N PHE A 311 -10.47 -35.93 9.38
CA PHE A 311 -11.06 -35.32 8.17
C PHE A 311 -12.30 -34.47 8.46
N SER A 312 -12.89 -34.62 9.64
CA SER A 312 -14.04 -33.83 10.10
C SER A 312 -13.67 -32.74 11.10
N GLN A 313 -12.39 -32.66 11.50
CA GLN A 313 -11.94 -31.64 12.45
C GLN A 313 -12.01 -30.25 11.81
N PRO A 314 -12.39 -29.24 12.63
CA PRO A 314 -12.36 -27.84 12.20
C PRO A 314 -10.93 -27.44 11.86
N ILE A 315 -10.79 -26.60 10.85
CA ILE A 315 -9.49 -26.18 10.37
C ILE A 315 -8.97 -25.05 11.30
N PRO A 316 -7.81 -25.22 11.95
CA PRO A 316 -7.25 -24.20 12.83
C PRO A 316 -7.04 -22.87 12.09
N GLY A 317 -7.52 -21.76 12.65
CA GLY A 317 -7.28 -20.42 12.10
C GLY A 317 -8.14 -20.01 10.89
N GLU A 318 -9.07 -20.86 10.44
CA GLU A 318 -9.89 -20.60 9.25
C GLU A 318 -10.73 -19.31 9.36
N ASN A 319 -11.25 -18.98 10.55
CA ASN A 319 -12.00 -17.76 10.80
C ASN A 319 -11.15 -16.48 10.59
N ILE A 320 -9.87 -16.52 10.98
CA ILE A 320 -8.92 -15.41 10.77
C ILE A 320 -8.62 -15.29 9.28
N TYR A 321 -8.40 -16.41 8.59
CA TYR A 321 -8.18 -16.40 7.14
C TYR A 321 -9.37 -15.79 6.39
N ILE A 322 -10.60 -16.23 6.66
CA ILE A 322 -11.82 -15.73 6.01
C ILE A 322 -11.95 -14.21 6.21
N LYS A 323 -11.67 -13.70 7.42
CA LYS A 323 -11.71 -12.27 7.75
C LYS A 323 -10.81 -11.42 6.85
N TYR A 324 -9.66 -11.95 6.42
CA TYR A 324 -8.64 -11.21 5.66
C TYR A 324 -8.36 -11.76 4.26
N GLN A 325 -9.17 -12.72 3.78
CA GLN A 325 -8.93 -13.45 2.55
C GLN A 325 -8.69 -12.53 1.35
N GLU A 326 -9.46 -11.45 1.23
CA GLU A 326 -9.34 -10.47 0.14
C GLU A 326 -7.95 -9.82 0.07
N PHE A 327 -7.27 -9.67 1.20
CA PHE A 327 -5.93 -9.10 1.29
C PHE A 327 -4.87 -10.15 0.99
N VAL A 328 -5.08 -11.40 1.41
CA VAL A 328 -4.13 -12.51 1.18
C VAL A 328 -4.04 -12.87 -0.30
N THR A 329 -5.18 -12.96 -1.00
CA THR A 329 -5.21 -13.32 -2.42
C THR A 329 -4.71 -12.22 -3.34
N ALA A 330 -4.72 -10.98 -2.86
CA ALA A 330 -4.58 -9.82 -3.72
C ALA A 330 -3.33 -8.97 -3.45
N TYR A 331 -2.64 -9.19 -2.32
CA TYR A 331 -1.28 -8.68 -2.09
C TYR A 331 -0.24 -9.68 -2.60
N LYS A 332 0.56 -9.27 -3.59
CA LYS A 332 1.92 -9.78 -3.73
C LYS A 332 2.83 -8.98 -2.78
N PRO A 333 3.76 -9.62 -2.05
CA PRO A 333 4.79 -8.86 -1.34
C PRO A 333 5.56 -8.00 -2.37
N ILE A 334 5.81 -6.74 -2.01
CA ILE A 334 6.65 -5.81 -2.77
C ILE A 334 8.10 -6.21 -2.59
#